data_AF-A0A657B5W7-F1
#
_entry.id   AF-A0A657B5W7-F1
#
_cell.length_a   1.000
_cell.length_b   1.000
_cell.length_c   1.000
_cell.angle_alpha   90.00
_cell.angle_beta   90.00
_cell.angle_gamma   90.00
#
_symmetry.space_group_name_H-M   'P 1'
#
loop_
_entity.id
_entity.type
_entity.pdbx_description
1 polymer ?
#
loop_
_entity_poly.entity_id
_entity_poly.type
_entity_poly.pdbx_seq_one_letter_code
_entity_poly.pdbx_strand_id
1 'polypeptide(L)'
;MTTLLWFFSILGALICIALSIKIARQVRFLDAHKEAVIEARSKAKINQDKLRESIRILCSSMLDEQVEISEGCMRVKILLDHLDARLHHDEVLGVFNEVYERLESMPRFEK
;
A
#
# COMPACT_ATOMS: atom_id res chain seq x y z
N MET A 1 26.62 58.67 12.09
CA MET A 1 25.19 58.24 12.06
C MET A 1 24.88 57.29 10.91
N THR A 2 25.34 57.54 9.68
CA THR A 2 25.10 56.67 8.53
C THR A 2 25.75 55.28 8.64
N THR A 3 26.99 55.19 9.14
CA THR A 3 27.70 53.91 9.30
C THR A 3 26.97 52.92 10.20
N LEU A 4 26.42 53.37 11.34
CA LEU A 4 25.63 52.57 12.27
C LEU A 4 24.37 51.99 11.61
N LEU A 5 23.68 52.77 10.76
CA LEU A 5 22.49 52.31 10.03
C LEU A 5 22.83 51.17 9.05
N TRP A 6 23.97 51.27 8.35
CA TRP A 6 24.44 50.20 7.47
C TRP A 6 24.81 48.94 8.24
N PHE A 7 25.42 49.06 9.42
CA PHE A 7 25.73 47.91 10.28
C PHE A 7 24.45 47.18 10.72
N PHE A 8 23.41 47.88 11.17
CA PHE A 8 22.15 47.25 11.56
C PHE A 8 21.42 46.60 10.39
N SER A 9 21.43 47.20 9.20
CA SER A 9 20.85 46.61 7.99
C SER A 9 21.57 45.34 7.54
N ILE A 10 22.91 45.33 7.57
CA ILE A 10 23.71 44.15 7.22
C ILE A 10 23.50 43.03 8.24
N LEU A 11 23.44 43.37 9.53
CA LEU A 11 23.19 42.41 10.60
C LEU A 11 21.80 41.77 10.47
N GLY A 12 20.77 42.56 10.20
CA GLY A 12 19.41 42.06 9.94
C GLY A 12 19.36 41.15 8.71
N ALA A 13 20.01 41.54 7.61
CA ALA A 13 20.09 40.73 6.40
C ALA A 13 20.78 39.38 6.67
N LEU A 14 21.87 39.36 7.43
CA LEU A 14 22.56 38.14 7.84
C LEU A 14 21.67 37.20 8.65
N ILE A 15 20.88 37.73 9.59
CA ILE A 15 19.95 36.94 10.39
C ILE A 15 18.85 36.33 9.50
N CYS A 16 18.26 37.10 8.59
CA CYS A 16 17.26 36.63 7.64
C CYS A 16 17.80 35.49 6.74
N ILE A 17 19.04 35.63 6.25
CA ILE A 17 19.70 34.60 5.44
C ILE A 17 19.93 33.33 6.29
N ALA A 18 20.44 33.47 7.50
CA ALA A 18 20.71 32.33 8.38
C ALA A 18 19.43 31.54 8.73
N LEU A 19 18.33 32.24 9.01
CA LEU A 19 17.03 31.63 9.29
C LEU A 19 16.47 30.92 8.04
N SER A 20 16.58 31.55 6.88
CA SER A 20 16.12 30.95 5.61
C SER A 20 16.84 29.64 5.29
N ILE A 21 18.16 29.60 5.52
CA ILE A 21 18.97 28.37 5.32
C ILE A 21 18.57 27.27 6.32
N LYS A 22 18.31 27.64 7.59
CA LYS A 22 17.87 26.68 8.61
C LYS A 22 16.52 26.06 8.27
N ILE A 23 15.54 26.87 7.86
CA ILE A 23 14.22 26.39 7.45
C ILE A 23 14.33 25.47 6.23
N ALA A 24 15.08 25.89 5.20
CA ALA A 24 15.28 25.08 4.00
C ALA A 24 15.93 23.72 4.30
N ARG A 25 16.92 23.68 5.21
CA ARG A 25 17.54 22.42 5.65
C ARG A 25 16.58 21.52 6.40
N GLN A 26 15.75 22.08 7.26
CA GLN A 26 14.78 21.32 8.05
C GLN A 26 13.67 20.74 7.16
N VAL A 27 13.15 21.52 6.22
CA VAL A 27 12.12 21.08 5.26
C VAL A 27 12.65 19.92 4.39
N ARG A 28 13.86 20.05 3.84
CA ARG A 28 14.49 18.97 3.04
C ARG A 28 14.68 17.66 3.82
N PHE A 29 14.93 17.73 5.12
CA PHE A 29 15.06 16.54 5.96
C PHE A 29 13.70 15.86 6.21
N LEU A 30 12.65 16.65 6.39
CA LEU A 30 11.27 16.16 6.55
C LEU A 30 10.68 15.59 5.26
N ASP A 31 11.03 16.15 4.10
CA ASP A 31 10.49 15.72 2.81
C ASP A 31 10.98 14.34 2.40
N ALA A 32 12.24 13.98 2.68
CA ALA A 32 12.76 12.64 2.41
C ALA A 32 11.97 11.53 3.14
N HIS A 33 11.51 11.80 4.36
CA HIS A 33 10.65 10.87 5.10
C HIS A 33 9.22 10.84 4.56
N LYS A 34 8.67 11.99 4.15
CA LYS A 34 7.34 12.06 3.56
C LYS A 34 7.26 11.34 2.21
N GLU A 35 8.26 11.52 1.35
CA GLU A 35 8.34 10.85 0.05
C GLU A 35 8.40 9.33 0.22
N ALA A 36 9.26 8.83 1.12
CA ALA A 36 9.35 7.39 1.40
C ALA A 36 8.02 6.81 1.91
N VAL A 37 7.29 7.53 2.78
CA VAL A 37 5.98 7.09 3.29
C VAL A 37 4.91 7.14 2.19
N ILE A 38 4.91 8.18 1.35
CA ILE A 38 3.97 8.31 0.22
C ILE A 38 4.23 7.18 -0.79
N GLU A 39 5.49 6.90 -1.11
CA GLU A 39 5.88 5.82 -2.02
C GLU A 39 5.53 4.43 -1.45
N ALA A 40 5.77 4.20 -0.15
CA ALA A 40 5.37 2.95 0.50
C ALA A 40 3.84 2.77 0.46
N ARG A 41 3.07 3.83 0.73
CA ARG A 41 1.60 3.81 0.64
C ARG A 41 1.10 3.60 -0.78
N SER A 42 1.72 4.23 -1.77
CA SER A 42 1.33 4.06 -3.17
C SER A 42 1.62 2.63 -3.65
N LYS A 43 2.79 2.08 -3.31
CA LYS A 43 3.14 0.67 -3.57
C LYS A 43 2.17 -0.29 -2.91
N ALA A 44 1.83 -0.07 -1.63
CA ALA A 44 0.85 -0.90 -0.93
C ALA A 44 -0.52 -0.87 -1.61
N LYS A 45 -0.99 0.31 -2.02
CA LYS A 45 -2.27 0.47 -2.74
C LYS A 45 -2.23 -0.23 -4.11
N ILE A 46 -1.16 -0.04 -4.88
CA ILE A 46 -0.98 -0.72 -6.18
C ILE A 46 -1.02 -2.24 -6.00
N ASN A 47 -0.41 -2.77 -4.95
CA ASN A 47 -0.43 -4.20 -4.67
C ASN A 47 -1.85 -4.70 -4.34
N GLN A 48 -2.63 -3.95 -3.56
CA GLN A 48 -4.03 -4.28 -3.29
C GLN A 48 -4.89 -4.26 -4.54
N ASP A 49 -4.69 -3.27 -5.42
CA ASP A 49 -5.45 -3.15 -6.67
C ASP A 49 -5.13 -4.29 -7.64
N LYS A 50 -3.85 -4.67 -7.75
CA LYS A 50 -3.43 -5.86 -8.52
C LYS A 50 -4.07 -7.13 -8.00
N LEU A 51 -4.11 -7.31 -6.68
CA LEU A 51 -4.68 -8.50 -6.07
C LEU A 51 -6.18 -8.61 -6.32
N ARG A 52 -6.91 -7.48 -6.22
CA ARG A 52 -8.33 -7.41 -6.58
C ARG A 52 -8.57 -7.74 -8.04
N GLU A 53 -7.71 -7.27 -8.93
CA GLU A 53 -7.79 -7.58 -10.36
C GLU A 53 -7.50 -9.06 -10.63
N SER A 54 -6.52 -9.66 -9.97
CA SER A 54 -6.25 -11.10 -10.06
C SER A 54 -7.44 -11.95 -9.60
N ILE A 55 -8.11 -11.57 -8.51
CA ILE A 55 -9.34 -12.24 -8.06
C ILE A 55 -10.42 -12.13 -9.14
N ARG A 56 -10.63 -10.94 -9.70
CA ARG A 56 -11.62 -10.73 -10.77
C ARG A 56 -11.34 -11.61 -11.98
N ILE A 57 -10.10 -11.62 -12.48
CA ILE A 57 -9.70 -12.43 -13.64
C ILE A 57 -9.94 -13.91 -13.34
N LEU A 58 -9.55 -14.39 -12.16
CA LEU A 58 -9.72 -15.78 -11.76
C LEU A 58 -11.21 -16.17 -11.70
N CYS A 59 -12.06 -15.33 -11.10
CA CYS A 59 -13.51 -15.56 -11.06
C CYS A 59 -14.10 -15.58 -12.48
N SER A 60 -13.67 -14.70 -13.38
CA SER A 60 -14.10 -14.75 -14.78
C SER A 60 -13.66 -16.06 -15.45
N SER A 61 -12.42 -16.50 -15.25
CA SER A 61 -11.93 -17.78 -15.80
C SER A 61 -12.70 -18.99 -15.24
N MET A 62 -13.18 -18.93 -14.00
CA MET A 62 -14.06 -19.95 -13.43
C MET A 62 -15.44 -19.96 -14.11
N LEU A 63 -16.00 -18.79 -14.40
CA LEU A 63 -17.28 -18.65 -15.12
C LEU A 63 -17.16 -19.13 -16.58
N ASP A 64 -16.01 -18.92 -17.20
CA ASP A 64 -15.68 -19.38 -18.55
C ASP A 64 -15.28 -20.88 -18.59
N GLU A 65 -15.42 -21.61 -17.49
CA GLU A 65 -15.06 -23.03 -17.33
C GLU A 65 -13.58 -23.36 -17.64
N GLN A 66 -12.70 -22.35 -17.64
CA GLN A 66 -11.26 -22.53 -17.89
C GLN A 66 -10.51 -23.07 -16.65
N VAL A 67 -11.11 -22.90 -15.46
CA VAL A 67 -10.57 -23.34 -14.17
C VAL A 67 -11.67 -24.09 -13.43
N GLU A 68 -11.33 -25.25 -12.85
CA GLU A 68 -12.28 -26.02 -12.05
C GLU A 68 -12.73 -25.20 -10.84
N ILE A 69 -14.02 -25.24 -10.51
CA ILE A 69 -14.60 -24.45 -9.42
C ILE A 69 -13.90 -24.73 -8.07
N SER A 70 -13.56 -25.99 -7.78
CA SER A 70 -12.88 -26.36 -6.53
C SER A 70 -11.49 -25.72 -6.41
N GLU A 71 -10.68 -25.83 -7.47
CA GLU A 71 -9.35 -25.20 -7.57
C GLU A 71 -9.43 -23.68 -7.53
N GLY A 72 -10.37 -23.11 -8.29
CA GLY A 72 -10.63 -21.68 -8.35
C GLY A 72 -11.00 -21.12 -6.98
N CYS A 73 -11.89 -21.79 -6.25
CA CYS A 73 -12.27 -21.39 -4.89
C CYS A 73 -11.08 -21.40 -3.92
N MET A 74 -10.22 -22.43 -3.96
CA MET A 74 -9.03 -22.48 -3.12
C MET A 74 -8.05 -21.33 -3.44
N ARG A 75 -7.83 -21.04 -4.73
CA ARG A 75 -6.97 -19.94 -5.16
C ARG A 75 -7.55 -18.57 -4.77
N VAL A 76 -8.86 -18.36 -4.95
CA VAL A 76 -9.54 -17.13 -4.51
C VAL A 76 -9.39 -16.95 -3.00
N LYS A 77 -9.58 -18.01 -2.19
CA LYS A 77 -9.41 -17.98 -0.73
C LYS A 77 -8.01 -17.47 -0.34
N ILE A 78 -6.95 -18.00 -0.95
CA ILE A 78 -5.57 -17.58 -0.69
C ILE A 78 -5.32 -16.12 -1.12
N LEU A 79 -5.89 -15.68 -2.24
CA LEU A 79 -5.78 -14.28 -2.66
C LEU A 79 -6.56 -13.34 -1.73
N LEU A 80 -7.68 -13.78 -1.17
CA LEU A 80 -8.43 -13.04 -0.15
C LEU A 80 -7.66 -12.93 1.17
N ASP A 81 -6.98 -13.99 1.61
CA ASP A 81 -6.07 -13.97 2.78
C ASP A 81 -5.00 -12.87 2.66
N HIS A 82 -4.43 -12.72 1.46
CA HIS A 82 -3.42 -11.69 1.19
C HIS A 82 -4.01 -10.28 1.05
N LEU A 83 -5.29 -10.17 0.69
CA LEU A 83 -5.94 -8.87 0.45
C LEU A 83 -6.38 -8.23 1.77
N ASP A 84 -7.16 -8.98 2.55
CA ASP A 84 -7.63 -8.60 3.88
C ASP A 84 -8.32 -9.82 4.52
N ALA A 85 -7.70 -10.37 5.58
CA ALA A 85 -8.21 -11.55 6.28
C ALA A 85 -9.62 -11.37 6.90
N ARG A 86 -10.11 -10.13 7.02
CA ARG A 86 -11.48 -9.87 7.51
C ARG A 86 -12.55 -10.25 6.48
N LEU A 87 -12.20 -10.34 5.20
CA LEU A 87 -13.14 -10.68 4.13
C LEU A 87 -13.68 -12.10 4.25
N HIS A 88 -13.05 -12.99 5.04
CA HIS A 88 -13.62 -14.32 5.31
C HIS A 88 -14.90 -14.30 6.15
N HIS A 89 -15.12 -13.22 6.89
CA HIS A 89 -16.34 -13.02 7.70
C HIS A 89 -17.44 -12.29 6.91
N ASP A 90 -17.17 -11.91 5.67
CA ASP A 90 -18.16 -11.33 4.77
C ASP A 90 -19.15 -12.42 4.31
N GLU A 91 -20.45 -12.11 4.29
CA GLU A 91 -21.49 -13.08 3.94
C GLU A 91 -21.35 -13.63 2.51
N VAL A 92 -20.76 -12.86 1.59
CA VAL A 92 -20.60 -13.24 0.18
C VAL A 92 -19.29 -13.96 -0.03
N LEU A 93 -18.21 -13.50 0.60
CA LEU A 93 -16.87 -14.06 0.39
C LEU A 93 -16.55 -15.24 1.32
N GLY A 94 -17.30 -15.43 2.41
CA GLY A 94 -17.12 -16.54 3.35
C GLY A 94 -17.30 -17.93 2.71
N VAL A 95 -18.05 -18.02 1.61
CA VAL A 95 -18.25 -19.27 0.86
C VAL A 95 -16.92 -19.87 0.36
N PHE A 96 -15.93 -19.04 0.03
CA PHE A 96 -14.61 -19.52 -0.40
C PHE A 96 -13.86 -20.20 0.73
N ASN A 97 -14.02 -19.71 1.97
CA ASN A 97 -13.44 -20.35 3.15
C ASN A 97 -14.17 -21.66 3.49
N GLU A 98 -15.50 -21.68 3.37
CA GLU A 98 -16.30 -22.89 3.59
C GLU A 98 -15.96 -24.02 2.59
N VAL A 99 -15.77 -23.67 1.32
CA VAL A 99 -15.31 -24.61 0.28
C VAL A 99 -13.89 -25.11 0.58
N TYR A 100 -12.99 -24.21 1.02
CA TYR A 100 -11.63 -24.58 1.42
C TYR A 100 -11.62 -25.56 2.59
N GLU A 101 -12.35 -25.29 3.68
CA GLU A 101 -12.44 -26.15 4.86
C GLU A 101 -13.00 -27.55 4.53
N ARG A 102 -14.00 -27.62 3.63
CA ARG A 102 -14.53 -28.90 3.13
C ARG A 102 -13.50 -29.69 2.35
N LEU A 103 -12.70 -29.03 1.52
CA LEU A 103 -11.62 -29.63 0.73
C LEU A 103 -10.36 -29.91 1.56
N GLU A 104 -10.15 -29.26 2.70
CA GLU A 104 -8.97 -29.45 3.55
C GLU A 104 -8.97 -30.83 4.24
N SER A 105 -10.15 -31.45 4.40
CA SER A 105 -10.30 -32.84 4.83
C SER A 105 -9.91 -33.87 3.74
N MET A 106 -9.68 -33.41 2.52
CA MET A 106 -9.27 -34.22 1.38
C MET A 106 -7.73 -34.31 1.33
N PRO A 107 -7.13 -35.49 1.09
CA PRO A 107 -5.67 -35.61 1.03
C PRO A 107 -5.12 -34.72 -0.09
N ARG A 108 -4.23 -33.78 0.26
CA ARG A 108 -3.43 -33.04 -0.73
C ARG A 108 -2.47 -34.03 -1.40
N PHE A 109 -2.80 -34.45 -2.62
CA PHE A 109 -1.83 -35.11 -3.49
C PHE A 109 -0.85 -34.05 -4.00
N GLU A 110 0.24 -33.83 -3.26
CA GLU A 110 1.45 -33.25 -3.85
C GLU A 110 1.92 -34.19 -4.98
N LYS A 111 2.11 -33.64 -6.18
CA LYS A 111 2.83 -34.30 -7.28
C LYS A 111 4.28 -33.85 -7.28
#